data_AF-A0A7S0T3N8-F1
#
_entry.id   AF-A0A7S0T3N8-F1
#
_cell.length_a   1.000
_cell.length_b   1.000
_cell.length_c   1.000
_cell.angle_alpha   90.00
_cell.angle_beta   90.00
_cell.angle_gamma   90.00
#
_symmetry.space_group_name_H-M   'P 1'
#
loop_
_entity.id
_entity.type
_entity.pdbx_description
1 polymer ?
#
loop_
_entity_poly.entity_id
_entity_poly.type
_entity_poly.pdbx_seq_one_letter_code
_entity_poly.pdbx_strand_id
1 'polypeptide(L)'
;DDGARGGITPLGRELSRLPLPPRLSRMLLFAHERRCARYACRMAAAIVVNELFDYSSLSAQAVAAASAAGSARNKHVRSAAAAHAVFAHGKSDLLSRVRALCA
;
A
#
# COMPACT_ATOMS: atom_id res chain seq x y z
N ASP A 1 28.77 -18.30 -6.49
CA ASP A 1 28.43 -17.30 -7.53
C ASP A 1 27.42 -17.94 -8.50
N ASP A 2 26.26 -18.35 -7.97
CA ASP A 2 25.43 -19.41 -8.59
C ASP A 2 24.17 -18.88 -9.29
N GLY A 3 23.97 -17.56 -9.34
CA GLY A 3 22.76 -16.94 -9.90
C GLY A 3 22.70 -16.94 -11.45
N ALA A 4 23.83 -17.17 -12.13
CA ALA A 4 23.92 -17.06 -13.58
C ALA A 4 23.31 -18.25 -14.35
N ARG A 5 22.99 -19.38 -13.70
CA ARG A 5 22.49 -20.62 -14.34
C ARG A 5 20.99 -20.89 -14.10
N GLY A 6 20.18 -19.85 -13.86
CA GLY A 6 18.72 -19.99 -13.72
C GLY A 6 18.25 -20.68 -12.43
N GLY A 7 19.14 -20.93 -11.47
CA GLY A 7 18.80 -21.49 -10.17
C GLY A 7 18.28 -20.44 -9.18
N ILE A 8 17.46 -20.88 -8.22
CA ILE A 8 17.03 -20.01 -7.12
C ILE A 8 18.22 -19.64 -6.22
N THR A 9 18.47 -18.35 -6.08
CA THR A 9 19.56 -17.86 -5.23
C THR A 9 19.26 -18.13 -3.74
N PRO A 10 20.26 -18.12 -2.84
CA PRO A 10 20.00 -18.21 -1.40
C PRO A 10 19.00 -17.16 -0.91
N LEU A 11 19.15 -15.92 -1.39
CA LEU A 11 18.19 -14.84 -1.13
C LEU A 11 16.81 -15.14 -1.73
N GLY A 12 16.75 -15.68 -2.95
CA GLY A 12 15.51 -16.12 -3.57
C GLY A 12 14.76 -17.14 -2.71
N ARG A 13 15.48 -18.13 -2.16
CA ARG A 13 14.91 -19.14 -1.24
C ARG A 13 14.35 -18.51 0.02
N GLU A 14 15.03 -17.51 0.57
CA GLU A 14 14.56 -16.80 1.76
C GLU A 14 13.30 -15.99 1.47
N LEU A 15 13.28 -15.26 0.34
CA LEU A 15 12.12 -14.50 -0.11
C LEU A 15 10.89 -15.41 -0.33
N SER A 16 11.08 -16.60 -0.88
CA SER A 16 10.02 -17.59 -1.11
C SER A 16 9.37 -18.13 0.17
N ARG A 17 9.98 -17.93 1.35
CA ARG A 17 9.39 -18.34 2.63
C ARG A 17 8.31 -17.37 3.11
N LEU A 18 8.30 -16.14 2.60
CA LEU A 18 7.31 -15.13 2.98
C LEU A 18 6.10 -15.21 2.03
N PRO A 19 4.86 -15.20 2.55
CA PRO A 19 3.64 -15.24 1.73
C PRO A 19 3.33 -13.87 1.13
N LEU A 20 4.33 -13.26 0.49
CA LEU A 20 4.27 -11.90 -0.04
C LEU A 20 4.96 -11.83 -1.41
N PRO A 21 4.57 -10.86 -2.26
CA PRO A 21 5.29 -10.57 -3.49
C PRO A 21 6.80 -10.37 -3.24
N PRO A 22 7.70 -10.89 -4.11
CA PRO A 22 9.14 -10.86 -3.86
C PRO A 22 9.72 -9.48 -3.55
N ARG A 23 9.15 -8.41 -4.13
CA ARG A 23 9.55 -7.03 -3.82
C ARG A 23 9.26 -6.63 -2.37
N LEU A 24 8.10 -7.00 -1.84
CA LEU A 24 7.72 -6.72 -0.45
C LEU A 24 8.48 -7.61 0.52
N SER A 25 8.66 -8.89 0.19
CA SER A 25 9.51 -9.80 0.96
C SER A 25 10.93 -9.25 1.09
N ARG A 26 11.49 -8.70 0.00
CA ARG A 26 12.84 -8.11 0.00
C ARG A 26 12.92 -6.85 0.85
N MET A 27 11.89 -5.99 0.79
CA MET A 27 11.79 -4.81 1.65
C MET A 27 11.76 -5.22 3.12
N LEU A 28 11.03 -6.27 3.48
CA LEU A 28 10.95 -6.77 4.86
C LEU A 28 12.28 -7.32 5.37
N LEU A 29 12.97 -8.14 4.58
CA LEU A 29 14.29 -8.66 4.95
C LEU A 29 15.29 -7.52 5.18
N PHE A 30 15.34 -6.56 4.25
CA PHE A 30 16.22 -5.38 4.36
C PHE A 30 15.88 -4.49 5.58
N ALA A 31 14.59 -4.36 5.90
CA ALA A 31 14.14 -3.60 7.06
C ALA A 31 14.40 -4.34 8.38
N HIS A 32 14.38 -5.68 8.37
CA HIS A 32 14.75 -6.49 9.52
C HIS A 32 16.22 -6.27 9.89
N GLU A 33 17.13 -6.32 8.91
CA GLU A 33 18.55 -6.01 9.11
C GLU A 33 18.77 -4.60 9.70
N ARG A 34 17.94 -3.63 9.31
CA ARG A 34 17.99 -2.23 9.79
C ARG A 34 17.16 -1.96 11.03
N ARG A 35 16.62 -3.00 11.68
CA ARG A 35 15.79 -2.88 12.90
C ARG A 35 14.54 -1.99 12.70
N CYS A 36 14.05 -1.88 11.47
CA CYS A 36 12.86 -1.13 11.10
C CYS A 36 11.74 -1.99 10.49
N ALA A 37 11.80 -3.32 10.67
CA ALA A 37 10.81 -4.29 10.17
C ALA A 37 9.36 -3.92 10.49
N ARG A 38 9.08 -3.38 11.69
CA ARG A 38 7.72 -2.96 12.09
C ARG A 38 7.10 -1.95 11.11
N TYR A 39 7.88 -0.99 10.62
CA TYR A 39 7.40 0.00 9.66
C TYR A 39 7.23 -0.61 8.27
N ALA A 40 8.15 -1.49 7.87
CA ALA A 40 8.05 -2.21 6.62
C ALA A 40 6.84 -3.15 6.55
N CYS A 41 6.48 -3.81 7.67
CA CYS A 41 5.25 -4.60 7.76
C CYS A 41 4.00 -3.73 7.55
N ARG A 42 3.95 -2.54 8.14
CA ARG A 42 2.83 -1.60 7.95
C ARG A 42 2.73 -1.11 6.51
N MET A 43 3.86 -0.78 5.89
CA MET A 43 3.92 -0.42 4.47
C MET A 43 3.46 -1.58 3.59
N ALA A 44 3.94 -2.80 3.85
CA ALA A 44 3.54 -3.99 3.10
C ALA A 44 2.03 -4.25 3.25
N ALA A 45 1.48 -4.15 4.46
CA ALA A 45 0.05 -4.30 4.71
C ALA A 45 -0.77 -3.24 3.96
N ALA A 46 -0.33 -1.98 3.98
CA ALA A 46 -0.99 -0.88 3.28
C ALA A 46 -0.99 -1.05 1.74
N ILE A 47 0.01 -1.74 1.19
CA ILE A 47 0.13 -2.04 -0.25
C ILE A 47 -0.72 -3.26 -0.63
N VAL A 48 -0.67 -4.32 0.18
CA VAL A 48 -1.37 -5.59 -0.13
C VAL A 48 -2.88 -5.43 0.03
N VAL A 49 -3.33 -4.69 1.03
CA VAL A 49 -4.74 -4.40 1.23
C VAL A 49 -5.09 -3.18 0.37
N ASN A 50 -5.59 -3.44 -0.84
CA ASN A 50 -5.87 -2.40 -1.82
C ASN A 50 -6.97 -1.42 -1.34
N GLU A 51 -7.98 -1.91 -0.61
CA GLU A 51 -9.12 -1.11 -0.15
C GLU A 51 -9.05 -0.85 1.37
N LEU A 52 -8.24 0.13 1.79
CA LEU A 52 -8.30 0.64 3.16
C LEU A 52 -9.47 1.62 3.36
N PHE A 53 -9.99 2.20 2.29
CA PHE A 53 -11.06 3.18 2.31
C PHE A 53 -12.25 2.64 1.52
N ASP A 54 -13.38 2.46 2.18
CA ASP A 54 -14.59 1.96 1.55
C ASP A 54 -15.31 3.06 0.75
N TYR A 55 -15.28 2.94 -0.57
CA TYR A 55 -16.09 3.75 -1.48
C TYR A 55 -17.37 3.04 -1.91
N SER A 56 -17.66 1.81 -1.45
CA SER A 56 -18.81 1.00 -1.90
C SER A 56 -20.17 1.57 -1.53
N SER A 57 -20.23 2.46 -0.52
CA SER A 57 -21.42 3.27 -0.25
C SER A 57 -21.74 4.29 -1.36
N LEU A 58 -20.81 4.51 -2.29
CA LEU A 58 -21.01 5.25 -3.53
C LEU A 58 -21.22 4.22 -4.64
N SER A 59 -22.31 4.36 -5.41
CA SER A 59 -22.58 3.45 -6.54
C SER A 59 -21.35 3.37 -7.47
N ALA A 60 -21.06 2.18 -8.03
CA ALA A 60 -19.92 1.99 -8.93
C ALA A 60 -19.90 3.01 -10.10
N GLN A 61 -21.09 3.46 -10.53
CA GLN A 61 -21.28 4.54 -11.49
C GLN A 61 -20.88 5.92 -10.96
N ALA A 62 -21.10 6.22 -9.68
CA ALA A 62 -20.65 7.47 -9.05
C ALA A 62 -19.12 7.53 -8.91
N VAL A 63 -18.45 6.41 -8.64
CA VAL A 63 -16.98 6.33 -8.59
C VAL A 63 -16.39 6.55 -9.99
N ALA A 64 -16.90 5.81 -11.00
CA ALA A 64 -16.46 5.98 -12.39
C ALA A 64 -16.76 7.39 -12.93
N ALA A 65 -17.93 7.96 -12.61
CA ALA A 65 -18.29 9.31 -13.00
C ALA A 65 -17.51 10.40 -12.24
N ALA A 66 -17.11 10.19 -10.98
CA ALA A 66 -16.28 11.13 -10.23
C ALA A 66 -14.81 11.11 -10.67
N SER A 67 -14.32 9.98 -11.21
CA SER A 67 -13.02 9.90 -11.87
C SER A 67 -13.04 10.51 -13.28
N ALA A 68 -14.16 10.39 -14.01
CA ALA A 68 -14.31 10.88 -15.38
C ALA A 68 -14.67 12.37 -15.47
N ALA A 69 -15.54 12.86 -14.59
CA ALA A 69 -15.81 14.27 -14.40
C ALA A 69 -15.08 14.66 -13.12
N GLY A 70 -14.06 15.54 -13.16
CA GLY A 70 -13.35 15.99 -11.95
C GLY A 70 -14.30 16.60 -10.90
N SER A 71 -14.93 15.76 -10.08
CA SER A 71 -16.24 16.08 -9.48
C SER A 71 -16.11 16.38 -8.00
N ALA A 72 -15.83 17.66 -7.74
CA ALA A 72 -15.86 18.29 -6.43
C ALA A 72 -17.29 18.54 -5.88
N ARG A 73 -18.36 17.90 -6.40
CA ARG A 73 -19.77 18.24 -6.04
C ARG A 73 -20.51 17.21 -5.17
N ASN A 74 -20.00 16.00 -4.96
CA ASN A 74 -20.70 14.99 -4.15
C ASN A 74 -20.32 15.13 -2.64
N LYS A 75 -21.31 15.32 -1.76
CA LYS A 75 -21.09 15.52 -0.30
C LYS A 75 -20.32 14.36 0.32
N HIS A 76 -20.61 13.13 -0.10
CA HIS A 76 -19.94 11.92 0.39
C HIS A 76 -18.48 11.82 -0.08
N VAL A 77 -18.20 12.24 -1.31
CA VAL A 77 -16.82 12.31 -1.82
C VAL A 77 -16.04 13.40 -1.09
N ARG A 78 -16.67 14.53 -0.74
CA ARG A 78 -16.05 15.59 0.06
C ARG A 78 -15.74 15.14 1.49
N SER A 79 -16.66 14.42 2.16
CA SER A 79 -16.40 13.90 3.50
C SER A 79 -15.29 12.84 3.50
N ALA A 80 -15.28 11.94 2.51
CA ALA A 80 -14.21 10.97 2.34
C ALA A 80 -12.85 11.64 2.04
N ALA A 81 -12.83 12.62 1.14
CA ALA A 81 -11.63 13.40 0.82
C ALA A 81 -11.12 14.20 2.04
N ALA A 82 -12.02 14.78 2.84
CA ALA A 82 -11.66 15.49 4.05
C ALA A 82 -11.05 14.54 5.10
N ALA A 83 -11.63 13.35 5.28
CA ALA A 83 -11.06 12.32 6.14
C ALA A 83 -9.68 11.84 5.64
N HIS A 84 -9.52 11.67 4.33
CA HIS A 84 -8.23 11.30 3.74
C HIS A 84 -7.17 12.41 3.90
N ALA A 85 -7.58 13.68 3.83
CA ALA A 85 -6.68 14.83 4.00
C ALA A 85 -6.04 14.89 5.38
N VAL A 86 -6.71 14.39 6.43
CA VAL A 86 -6.16 14.31 7.80
C VAL A 86 -4.88 13.47 7.84
N PHE A 87 -4.82 12.41 7.03
CA PHE A 87 -3.69 11.49 7.00
C PHE A 87 -2.67 11.83 5.91
N ALA A 88 -2.94 12.84 5.08
CA ALA A 88 -2.12 13.16 3.91
C ALA A 88 -0.65 13.40 4.27
N HIS A 89 0.24 12.74 3.54
CA HIS A 89 1.68 12.98 3.61
C HIS A 89 2.15 13.67 2.33
N GLY A 90 2.67 14.89 2.45
CA GLY A 90 2.97 15.77 1.32
C GLY A 90 4.01 15.28 0.29
N LYS A 91 4.65 14.14 0.53
CA LYS A 91 5.63 13.53 -0.38
C LYS A 91 5.27 12.13 -0.87
N SER A 92 4.28 11.46 -0.27
CA SER A 92 4.03 10.04 -0.57
C SER A 92 2.63 9.61 -0.17
N ASP A 93 1.90 9.05 -1.13
CA ASP A 93 0.57 8.47 -0.89
C ASP A 93 0.63 7.23 0.01
N LEU A 94 1.67 6.40 -0.13
CA LEU A 94 1.89 5.25 0.76
C LEU A 94 2.00 5.67 2.22
N LEU A 95 2.70 6.76 2.50
CA LEU A 95 2.83 7.25 3.87
C LEU A 95 1.50 7.82 4.40
N SER A 96 0.65 8.34 3.53
CA SER A 96 -0.73 8.70 3.90
C SER A 96 -1.52 7.46 4.35
N ARG A 97 -1.44 6.36 3.58
CA ARG A 97 -2.09 5.09 3.91
C ARG A 97 -1.56 4.46 5.19
N VAL A 98 -0.23 4.49 5.40
CA VAL A 98 0.39 3.98 6.64
C VAL A 98 -0.03 4.79 7.85
N ARG A 99 -0.18 6.13 7.71
CA ARG A 99 -0.71 6.98 8.78
C ARG A 99 -2.14 6.60 9.14
N ALA A 100 -3.00 6.41 8.13
CA ALA A 100 -4.37 5.98 8.34
C ALA A 100 -4.44 4.59 9.03
N LEU A 101 -3.57 3.65 8.67
CA LEU A 101 -3.50 2.32 9.32
C LEU A 101 -3.05 2.38 10.78
N CYS A 102 -2.29 3.42 11.16
CA CYS A 102 -1.71 3.53 12.50
C CYS A 102 -2.49 4.47 13.44
N ALA A 103 -3.50 5.17 12.92
CA ALA A 103 -4.39 6.05 13.68
C ALA A 103 -5.47 5.23 14.39
#